data_AF-A0A399GF00-F1
#
_entry.id   AF-A0A399GF00-F1
#
_cell.length_a   1.000
_cell.length_b   1.000
_cell.length_c   1.000
_cell.angle_alpha   90.00
_cell.angle_beta   90.00
_cell.angle_gamma   90.00
#
_symmetry.space_group_name_H-M   'P 1'
#
loop_
_entity.id
_entity.type
_entity.pdbx_description
1 polymer ?
#
loop_
_entity_poly.entity_id
_entity_poly.type
_entity_poly.pdbx_seq_one_letter_code
_entity_poly.pdbx_strand_id
1 'polypeptide(L)' 'MSASLAPECNEVKERYDNCFLKWYSEKFLRGTATTDECKPIFEQYEKCLSNR' A
#
# COMPACT_ATOMS: atom_id res chain seq x y z
N MET A 1 -10.02 7.79 0.62
CA MET A 1 -9.47 6.41 0.49
C MET A 1 -10.57 5.44 0.84
N SER A 2 -10.73 4.36 0.08
CA SER A 2 -11.78 3.36 0.33
C SER A 2 -11.49 2.63 1.64
N ALA A 3 -12.54 2.31 2.40
CA ALA A 3 -12.38 1.49 3.59
C ALA A 3 -11.79 0.11 3.24
N SER A 4 -10.91 -0.38 4.10
CA SER A 4 -10.42 -1.75 4.08
C SER A 4 -11.57 -2.74 4.31
N LEU A 5 -11.40 -3.96 3.82
CA LEU A 5 -12.30 -5.07 4.11
C LEU A 5 -12.37 -5.33 5.62
N ALA A 6 -11.27 -5.08 6.33
CA ALA A 6 -11.09 -5.23 7.77
C ALA A 6 -10.85 -3.83 8.39
N PRO A 7 -11.77 -3.29 9.21
CA PRO A 7 -11.67 -1.93 9.74
C PRO A 7 -10.44 -1.71 10.63
N GLU A 8 -9.96 -2.77 11.29
CA GLU A 8 -8.71 -2.80 12.05
C GLU A 8 -7.46 -2.59 11.18
N CYS A 9 -7.55 -2.89 9.88
CA CYS A 9 -6.46 -2.70 8.92
C CYS A 9 -6.56 -1.38 8.15
N ASN A 10 -7.54 -0.51 8.45
CA ASN A 10 -7.74 0.75 7.75
C ASN A 10 -6.51 1.67 7.82
N GLU A 11 -5.87 1.75 8.98
CA GLU A 11 -4.69 2.63 9.16
C GLU A 11 -3.51 2.15 8.30
N VAL A 12 -3.24 0.84 8.29
CA VAL A 12 -2.14 0.26 7.50
C VAL A 12 -2.46 0.37 6.00
N LYS A 13 -3.73 0.17 5.61
CA LYS A 13 -4.21 0.39 4.26
C LYS A 13 -3.98 1.82 3.80
N GLU A 14 -4.33 2.81 4.62
CA GLU A 14 -4.18 4.22 4.27
C GLU A 14 -2.71 4.59 4.02
N ARG A 15 -1.80 4.05 4.83
CA ARG A 15 -0.35 4.21 4.64
C ARG A 15 0.13 3.56 3.35
N TYR A 16 -0.35 2.35 3.05
CA TYR A 16 -0.02 1.64 1.81
C TYR A 16 -0.54 2.40 0.57
N ASP A 17 -1.81 2.80 0.57
CA ASP A 17 -2.45 3.51 -0.53
C ASP A 17 -1.74 4.85 -0.81
N ASN A 18 -1.36 5.60 0.23
CA ASN A 18 -0.59 6.84 0.09
C ASN A 18 0.79 6.60 -0.54
N CYS A 19 1.50 5.57 -0.08
CA CYS A 19 2.79 5.20 -0.65
C CYS A 19 2.64 4.79 -2.12
N PHE A 20 1.70 3.89 -2.40
CA PHE A 20 1.46 3.34 -3.73
C PHE A 20 1.07 4.43 -4.73
N LEU A 21 0.17 5.36 -4.36
CA LEU A 21 -0.23 6.44 -5.26
C LEU A 21 0.92 7.37 -5.62
N LYS A 22 1.82 7.65 -4.66
CA LYS A 22 3.01 8.46 -4.92
C LYS A 22 3.97 7.72 -5.85
N TRP A 23 4.32 6.48 -5.52
CA TRP A 23 5.18 5.63 -6.35
C TRP A 23 4.61 5.46 -7.76
N TYR A 24 3.30 5.20 -7.86
CA TYR A 24 2.60 5.00 -9.12
C TYR A 24 2.70 6.26 -9.99
N SER A 25 2.43 7.43 -9.41
CA SER A 25 2.43 8.70 -10.14
C SER A 25 3.83 9.19 -10.52
N GLU A 26 4.81 9.04 -9.62
CA GLU A 26 6.15 9.60 -9.79
C GLU A 26 7.15 8.62 -10.41
N LYS A 27 6.97 7.32 -10.21
CA LYS A 27 7.92 6.28 -10.63
C LYS A 27 7.34 5.42 -11.75
N PHE A 28 6.20 4.78 -11.50
CA PHE A 28 5.62 3.81 -12.44
C PHE A 28 5.19 4.48 -13.75
N LEU A 29 4.36 5.52 -13.69
CA LEU A 29 3.91 6.26 -14.88
C LEU A 29 5.06 6.95 -15.63
N ARG A 30 6.17 7.25 -14.94
CA ARG A 30 7.36 7.86 -15.55
C ARG A 30 8.37 6.83 -16.07
N GLY A 31 8.10 5.52 -15.91
CA GLY A 31 9.00 4.45 -16.31
C GLY A 31 10.31 4.36 -15.51
N THR A 32 10.35 4.96 -14.31
CA THR A 32 11.52 4.94 -13.41
C THR A 32 11.32 4.05 -12.19
N ALA A 33 10.22 3.29 -12.16
CA ALA A 33 9.94 2.29 -11.14
C ALA A 33 10.92 1.12 -11.26
N THR A 34 11.98 1.15 -10.46
CA THR A 34 12.99 0.07 -10.37
C THR A 34 12.79 -0.84 -9.18
N THR A 35 12.19 -0.34 -8.10
CA THR A 35 11.97 -1.08 -6.86
C THR A 35 10.59 -0.79 -6.29
N ASP A 36 10.07 -1.80 -5.61
CA ASP A 36 8.77 -1.74 -4.95
C ASP A 36 8.93 -1.18 -3.53
N GLU A 37 8.93 0.15 -3.43
CA GLU A 37 9.21 0.86 -2.17
C GLU A 37 8.09 0.71 -1.12
N CYS A 38 6.89 0.34 -1.56
CA CYS A 38 5.72 0.16 -0.71
C CYS A 38 5.54 -1.29 -0.22
N LYS A 39 6.38 -2.22 -0.70
CA LYS A 39 6.34 -3.64 -0.32
C LYS A 39 6.35 -3.90 1.20
N PRO A 40 7.20 -3.27 2.04
CA PRO A 40 7.17 -3.53 3.48
C PRO A 40 5.87 -3.07 4.16
N ILE A 41 5.19 -2.07 3.61
CA ILE A 41 3.90 -1.58 4.10
C ILE A 41 2.79 -2.53 3.63
N PHE A 42 2.90 -3.01 2.38
CA PHE A 42 2.00 -4.00 1.84
C PHE A 42 2.03 -5.30 2.65
N GLU A 43 3.21 -5.80 3.02
CA GLU A 43 3.35 -7.00 3.86
C GLU A 43 2.68 -6.83 5.24
N GLN A 44 2.69 -5.62 5.81
CA GLN A 44 1.97 -5.33 7.06
C GLN A 44 0.45 -5.36 6.84
N TYR A 45 -0.01 -4.78 5.73
CA TYR A 45 -1.43 -4.80 5.37
C TYR A 45 -1.91 -6.22 5.08
N GLU A 46 -1.13 -7.00 4.32
CA GLU A 46 -1.42 -8.40 3.99
C GLU A 46 -1.46 -9.28 5.24
N LYS A 47 -0.52 -9.09 6.19
CA LYS A 47 -0.56 -9.77 7.49
C LYS A 47 -1.80 -9.40 8.30
N CYS A 48 -2.18 -8.14 8.29
CA CYS A 48 -3.39 -7.69 8.96
C CYS A 48 -4.64 -8.33 8.35
N LEU A 49 -4.71 -8.42 7.02
CA LEU A 49 -5.81 -9.09 6.31
C LEU A 49 -5.81 -10.61 6.47
N SER A 50 -4.64 -11.22 6.66
CA SER A 50 -4.50 -12.68 6.82
C SER A 50 -4.86 -13.16 8.23
N ASN A 51 -4.87 -12.26 9.22
CA ASN A 51 -5.26 -12.57 10.61
C ASN A 51 -6.79 -12.53 10.83
N ARG A 52 -7.57 -12.77 9.78
CA ARG A 52 -9.04 -12.69 9.80
C ARG A 52 -9.72 -14.05 9.91
#